data_AF-A0A938VSH1-F1
#
_entry.id   AF-A0A938VSH1-F1
#
_cell.length_a   1.000
_cell.length_b   1.000
_cell.length_c   1.000
_cell.angle_alpha   90.00
_cell.angle_beta   90.00
_cell.angle_gamma   90.00
#
_symmetry.space_group_name_H-M   'P 1'
#
loop_
_entity.id
_entity.type
_entity.pdbx_description
1 polymer ?
#
loop_
_entity_poly.entity_id
_entity_poly.type
_entity_poly.pdbx_seq_one_letter_code
_entity_poly.pdbx_strand_id
1 'polypeptide(L)'
;PQAGPGGIDLYSRTLVHVAPVIAERNVRYGIIEWNPSDPSTTDPAVYRQEMEIVERYRPHLLIPFMWGDPHWQVLGSGFEVALQELLGRIKAASSRLLAEVAVPSRVAAQQPFPVTGYAFDRGISGPAWPTGVDAVRVYATLRSAQPAEPVLLGEAAATLFSSEAAELYGSRFANSGFSVNAAGLARGAYQITVHVRSTLTGAFAEYFSTMLEVQ
;
A
#
# COMPACT_ATOMS: atom_id res chain seq x y z
N PRO A 1 -10.11 -30.26 2.55
CA PRO A 1 -9.81 -31.68 2.87
C PRO A 1 -8.53 -31.78 3.70
N GLN A 2 -8.63 -32.21 4.97
CA GLN A 2 -7.46 -32.42 5.84
C GLN A 2 -6.91 -33.84 5.64
N ALA A 3 -5.59 -33.95 5.43
CA ALA A 3 -4.91 -35.23 5.22
C ALA A 3 -4.56 -35.92 6.55
N GLY A 4 -4.87 -37.22 6.65
CA GLY A 4 -4.40 -38.10 7.72
C GLY A 4 -2.93 -38.53 7.53
N PRO A 5 -2.36 -39.26 8.51
CA PRO A 5 -0.93 -39.55 8.58
C PRO A 5 -0.56 -40.63 7.55
N GLY A 6 0.04 -40.20 6.44
CA GLY A 6 0.43 -41.05 5.30
C GLY A 6 -0.03 -40.52 3.93
N GLY A 7 -0.69 -39.35 3.87
CA GLY A 7 -1.18 -38.77 2.61
C GLY A 7 -0.05 -38.35 1.66
N ILE A 8 -0.11 -38.85 0.43
CA ILE A 8 0.72 -38.35 -0.69
C ILE A 8 0.44 -36.86 -0.82
N ASP A 9 1.49 -36.04 -0.76
CA ASP A 9 1.37 -34.63 -1.07
C ASP A 9 1.05 -34.51 -2.55
N LEU A 10 -0.22 -34.20 -2.86
CA LEU A 10 -0.72 -34.09 -4.23
C LEU A 10 -0.23 -32.81 -4.93
N TYR A 11 0.72 -32.09 -4.36
CA TYR A 11 1.15 -30.78 -4.86
C TYR A 11 2.66 -30.72 -5.03
N SER A 12 3.11 -30.08 -6.11
CA SER A 12 4.52 -30.08 -6.51
C SER A 12 5.44 -29.37 -5.51
N ARG A 13 4.96 -28.33 -4.83
CA ARG A 13 5.69 -27.56 -3.78
C ARG A 13 7.16 -27.29 -4.13
N THR A 14 7.39 -26.81 -5.33
CA THR A 14 8.72 -26.73 -5.96
C THR A 14 9.74 -25.94 -5.13
N LEU A 15 9.31 -24.85 -4.47
CA LEU A 15 10.23 -23.94 -3.78
C LEU A 15 10.77 -24.49 -2.46
N VAL A 16 9.99 -25.31 -1.74
CA VAL A 16 10.33 -25.72 -0.38
C VAL A 16 11.67 -26.47 -0.31
N HIS A 17 12.03 -27.17 -1.39
CA HIS A 17 13.27 -27.94 -1.47
C HIS A 17 14.39 -27.19 -2.21
N VAL A 18 14.06 -26.35 -3.19
CA VAL A 18 15.06 -25.73 -4.08
C VAL A 18 15.57 -24.39 -3.54
N ALA A 19 14.69 -23.53 -3.01
CA ALA A 19 15.05 -22.18 -2.61
C ALA A 19 16.14 -22.12 -1.51
N PRO A 20 16.08 -22.95 -0.44
CA PRO A 20 17.12 -22.94 0.60
C PRO A 20 18.51 -23.30 0.03
N VAL A 21 18.58 -24.31 -0.83
CA VAL A 21 19.83 -24.81 -1.42
C VAL A 21 20.46 -23.77 -2.35
N ILE A 22 19.65 -23.00 -3.09
CA ILE A 22 20.18 -21.90 -3.92
C ILE A 22 20.65 -20.74 -3.04
N ALA A 23 19.93 -20.43 -1.96
CA ALA A 23 20.28 -19.34 -1.06
C ALA A 23 21.66 -19.53 -0.41
N GLU A 24 22.03 -20.77 -0.09
CA GLU A 24 23.39 -21.12 0.41
C GLU A 24 24.50 -20.73 -0.55
N ARG A 25 24.21 -20.64 -1.86
CA ARG A 25 25.20 -20.28 -2.88
C ARG A 25 25.43 -18.78 -3.01
N ASN A 26 24.62 -17.95 -2.33
CA ASN A 26 24.70 -16.49 -2.38
C ASN A 26 24.70 -15.92 -3.82
N VAL A 27 23.85 -16.49 -4.68
CA VAL A 27 23.70 -16.06 -6.08
C VAL A 27 22.33 -15.46 -6.32
N ARG A 28 22.24 -14.60 -7.35
CA ARG A 28 20.95 -14.22 -7.91
C ARG A 28 20.38 -15.40 -8.68
N TYR A 29 19.09 -15.66 -8.52
CA TYR A 29 18.42 -16.73 -9.20
C TYR A 29 17.00 -16.33 -9.59
N GLY A 30 16.47 -17.05 -10.58
CA GLY A 30 15.09 -16.96 -11.00
C GLY A 30 14.53 -18.36 -11.20
N ILE A 31 13.21 -18.46 -11.21
CA ILE A 31 12.50 -19.70 -11.51
C ILE A 31 11.65 -19.46 -12.73
N ILE A 32 11.86 -20.32 -13.72
CA ILE A 32 11.19 -20.32 -15.00
C ILE A 32 10.28 -21.53 -15.02
N GLU A 33 9.07 -21.38 -15.57
CA GLU A 33 8.06 -22.45 -15.59
C GLU A 33 7.65 -22.92 -14.19
N TRP A 34 7.44 -21.97 -13.28
CA TRP A 34 7.02 -22.27 -11.93
C TRP A 34 5.53 -22.66 -11.89
N ASN A 35 5.27 -23.91 -11.53
CA ASN A 35 3.95 -24.36 -11.11
C ASN A 35 4.02 -25.00 -9.70
N PRO A 36 3.43 -24.37 -8.68
CA PRO A 36 3.41 -24.92 -7.32
C PRO A 36 2.40 -26.05 -7.08
N SER A 37 1.50 -26.37 -8.04
CA SER A 37 0.42 -27.36 -7.83
C SER A 37 0.08 -28.18 -9.09
N ASP A 38 0.03 -29.51 -8.95
CA ASP A 38 -0.51 -30.47 -9.94
C ASP A 38 -1.30 -31.58 -9.24
N PRO A 39 -2.65 -31.62 -9.28
CA PRO A 39 -3.52 -30.82 -10.14
C PRO A 39 -3.66 -29.37 -9.66
N SER A 40 -4.17 -28.49 -10.53
CA SER A 40 -4.55 -27.14 -10.14
C SER A 40 -5.72 -27.14 -9.15
N THR A 41 -5.78 -26.12 -8.30
CA THR A 41 -6.84 -25.95 -7.29
C THR A 41 -7.22 -24.48 -7.14
N THR A 42 -8.48 -24.24 -6.77
CA THR A 42 -8.99 -22.91 -6.42
C THR A 42 -8.70 -22.52 -4.97
N ASP A 43 -8.23 -23.47 -4.14
CA ASP A 43 -7.87 -23.20 -2.74
C ASP A 43 -6.54 -22.42 -2.67
N PRO A 44 -6.54 -21.14 -2.26
CA PRO A 44 -5.31 -20.35 -2.17
C PRO A 44 -4.36 -20.85 -1.08
N ALA A 45 -4.83 -21.61 -0.08
CA ALA A 45 -3.98 -22.08 1.02
C ALA A 45 -2.84 -23.00 0.55
N VAL A 46 -3.07 -23.74 -0.54
CA VAL A 46 -2.04 -24.60 -1.18
C VAL A 46 -0.87 -23.76 -1.68
N TYR A 47 -1.15 -22.59 -2.23
CA TYR A 47 -0.15 -21.72 -2.87
C TYR A 47 0.52 -20.76 -1.90
N ARG A 48 -0.15 -20.34 -0.82
CA ARG A 48 0.40 -19.39 0.16
C ARG A 48 1.71 -19.87 0.79
N GLN A 49 1.84 -21.17 1.04
CA GLN A 49 3.07 -21.77 1.59
C GLN A 49 4.27 -21.52 0.68
N GLU A 50 4.08 -21.62 -0.64
CA GLU A 50 5.11 -21.33 -1.62
C GLU A 50 5.39 -19.81 -1.71
N MET A 51 4.37 -18.96 -1.59
CA MET A 51 4.53 -17.50 -1.57
C MET A 51 5.35 -17.02 -0.36
N GLU A 52 5.22 -17.66 0.81
CA GLU A 52 6.08 -17.38 1.98
C GLU A 52 7.55 -17.67 1.68
N ILE A 53 7.83 -18.70 0.88
CA ILE A 53 9.19 -19.06 0.46
C ILE A 53 9.72 -18.04 -0.54
N VAL A 54 8.88 -17.58 -1.49
CA VAL A 54 9.23 -16.46 -2.39
C VAL A 54 9.60 -15.22 -1.58
N GLU A 55 8.77 -14.86 -0.59
CA GLU A 55 8.97 -13.66 0.22
C GLU A 55 10.27 -13.74 1.06
N ARG A 56 10.58 -14.94 1.58
CA ARG A 56 11.78 -15.21 2.37
C ARG A 56 13.07 -15.16 1.53
N TYR A 57 13.10 -15.85 0.38
CA TYR A 57 14.33 -16.05 -0.38
C TYR A 57 14.51 -15.10 -1.57
N ARG A 58 13.46 -14.35 -1.93
CA ARG A 58 13.48 -13.26 -2.91
C ARG A 58 14.16 -13.63 -4.24
N PRO A 59 13.61 -14.60 -4.99
CA PRO A 59 14.02 -14.81 -6.37
C PRO A 59 13.89 -13.51 -7.17
N HIS A 60 14.82 -13.28 -8.09
CA HIS A 60 14.86 -12.06 -8.89
C HIS A 60 13.91 -12.11 -10.09
N LEU A 61 13.52 -13.32 -10.49
CA LEU A 61 12.60 -13.57 -11.59
C LEU A 61 11.72 -14.76 -11.23
N LEU A 62 10.41 -14.61 -11.41
CA LEU A 62 9.43 -15.69 -11.33
C LEU A 62 8.60 -15.65 -12.59
N ILE A 63 8.65 -16.73 -13.37
CA ILE A 63 7.81 -16.90 -14.56
C ILE A 63 6.90 -18.10 -14.29
N PRO A 64 5.59 -17.88 -14.09
CA PRO A 64 4.66 -18.99 -13.88
C PRO A 64 4.53 -19.85 -15.14
N PHE A 65 4.27 -21.14 -14.96
CA PHE A 65 4.02 -22.06 -16.06
C PHE A 65 2.67 -21.77 -16.70
N MET A 66 2.67 -21.39 -17.97
CA MET A 66 1.49 -21.26 -18.85
C MET A 66 0.26 -20.56 -18.24
N TRP A 67 0.26 -19.22 -18.23
CA TRP A 67 -0.77 -18.38 -17.58
C TRP A 67 -2.23 -18.71 -17.96
N GLY A 68 -2.50 -19.06 -19.22
CA GLY A 68 -3.85 -19.27 -19.76
C GLY A 68 -4.21 -20.70 -20.16
N ASP A 69 -3.42 -21.69 -19.73
CA ASP A 69 -3.66 -23.10 -20.09
C ASP A 69 -4.81 -23.71 -19.25
N PRO A 70 -5.73 -24.50 -19.85
CA PRO A 70 -6.88 -25.06 -19.14
C PRO A 70 -6.57 -26.23 -18.21
N HIS A 71 -5.40 -26.88 -18.35
CA HIS A 71 -5.00 -28.00 -17.50
C HIS A 71 -4.29 -27.50 -16.23
N TRP A 72 -3.33 -26.59 -16.41
CA TRP A 72 -2.54 -26.02 -15.31
C TRP A 72 -3.17 -24.79 -14.66
N GLN A 73 -4.09 -24.13 -15.37
CA GLN A 73 -4.99 -23.05 -14.96
C GLN A 73 -4.40 -22.13 -13.89
N VAL A 74 -3.41 -21.31 -14.27
CA VAL A 74 -2.87 -20.28 -13.37
C VAL A 74 -3.87 -19.15 -13.19
N LEU A 75 -4.41 -18.62 -14.29
CA LEU A 75 -5.45 -17.59 -14.28
C LEU A 75 -6.76 -18.13 -13.67
N GLY A 76 -7.33 -17.40 -12.73
CA GLY A 76 -8.58 -17.75 -12.04
C GLY A 76 -8.45 -18.85 -10.98
N SER A 77 -7.23 -19.30 -10.65
CA SER A 77 -6.99 -20.30 -9.61
C SER A 77 -6.62 -19.68 -8.27
N GLY A 78 -6.46 -20.54 -7.25
CA GLY A 78 -5.92 -20.13 -5.96
C GLY A 78 -4.50 -19.57 -6.06
N PHE A 79 -3.75 -19.90 -7.12
CA PHE A 79 -2.40 -19.36 -7.34
C PHE A 79 -2.47 -17.86 -7.60
N GLU A 80 -3.36 -17.42 -8.50
CA GLU A 80 -3.51 -16.01 -8.82
C GLU A 80 -3.86 -15.20 -7.57
N VAL A 81 -4.77 -15.72 -6.73
CA VAL A 81 -5.13 -15.09 -5.45
C VAL A 81 -3.91 -14.98 -4.54
N ALA A 82 -3.16 -16.07 -4.33
CA ALA A 82 -1.98 -16.06 -3.46
C ALA A 82 -0.86 -15.15 -3.99
N LEU A 83 -0.69 -15.07 -5.32
CA LEU A 83 0.25 -14.17 -5.97
C LEU A 83 -0.16 -12.71 -5.77
N GLN A 84 -1.43 -12.37 -5.94
CA GLN A 84 -1.95 -11.03 -5.68
C GLN A 84 -1.76 -10.62 -4.21
N GLU A 85 -1.99 -11.53 -3.26
CA GLU A 85 -1.72 -11.30 -1.84
C GLU A 85 -0.23 -11.03 -1.57
N LEU A 86 0.68 -11.83 -2.15
CA LEU A 86 2.12 -11.61 -2.05
C LEU A 86 2.52 -10.24 -2.61
N LEU A 87 2.02 -9.89 -3.80
CA LEU A 87 2.27 -8.59 -4.40
C LEU A 87 1.76 -7.45 -3.51
N GLY A 88 0.60 -7.61 -2.88
CA GLY A 88 0.07 -6.68 -1.89
C GLY A 88 1.02 -6.49 -0.71
N ARG A 89 1.55 -7.58 -0.13
CA ARG A 89 2.54 -7.51 0.96
C ARG A 89 3.85 -6.85 0.53
N ILE A 90 4.38 -7.19 -0.65
CA ILE A 90 5.59 -6.58 -1.20
C ILE A 90 5.39 -5.07 -1.39
N LYS A 91 4.26 -4.66 -1.95
CA LYS A 91 3.90 -3.24 -2.15
C LYS A 91 3.78 -2.50 -0.81
N ALA A 92 3.07 -3.07 0.15
CA ALA A 92 2.95 -2.50 1.50
C ALA A 92 4.31 -2.37 2.19
N ALA A 93 5.17 -3.39 2.11
CA ALA A 93 6.51 -3.37 2.68
C ALA A 93 7.45 -2.37 1.97
N SER A 94 7.19 -2.08 0.69
CA SER A 94 7.95 -1.12 -0.12
C SER A 94 7.48 0.32 0.05
N SER A 95 6.21 0.54 0.43
CA SER A 95 5.67 1.87 0.66
C SER A 95 6.46 2.61 1.75
N ARG A 96 6.83 3.85 1.44
CA ARG A 96 7.54 4.79 2.29
C ARG A 96 6.86 6.13 2.14
N LEU A 97 5.61 6.16 2.59
CA LEU A 97 4.75 7.34 2.57
C LEU A 97 5.38 8.45 3.43
N LEU A 98 5.46 9.65 2.85
CA LEU A 98 5.87 10.88 3.50
C LEU A 98 4.89 11.99 3.13
N ALA A 99 4.64 12.86 4.10
CA ALA A 99 3.93 14.10 3.92
C ALA A 99 4.41 15.11 4.96
N GLU A 100 4.14 16.37 4.66
CA GLU A 100 4.19 17.45 5.64
C GLU A 100 2.88 18.20 5.52
N VAL A 101 2.31 18.56 6.66
CA VAL A 101 0.96 19.14 6.74
C VAL A 101 1.02 20.38 7.61
N ALA A 102 0.61 21.49 7.01
CA ALA A 102 0.34 22.74 7.71
C ALA A 102 -1.18 22.87 7.95
N VAL A 103 -1.53 23.01 9.23
CA VAL A 103 -2.87 23.38 9.68
C VAL A 103 -2.73 24.67 10.51
N PRO A 104 -3.61 25.67 10.35
CA PRO A 104 -3.58 26.90 11.15
C PRO A 104 -3.51 26.63 12.65
N SER A 105 -2.78 27.49 13.36
CA SER A 105 -2.46 27.33 14.77
C SER A 105 -3.69 27.32 15.70
N ARG A 106 -3.54 26.65 16.84
CA ARG A 106 -4.54 26.27 17.86
C ARG A 106 -5.37 27.38 18.53
N VAL A 107 -5.18 28.64 18.19
CA VAL A 107 -5.80 29.75 18.95
C VAL A 107 -7.24 30.03 18.50
N ALA A 108 -7.57 29.73 17.24
CA ALA A 108 -8.91 29.77 16.64
C ALA A 108 -8.75 29.76 15.11
N ALA A 109 -9.32 28.78 14.40
CA ALA A 109 -9.48 28.91 12.95
C ALA A 109 -10.80 29.61 12.63
N GLN A 110 -10.72 30.72 11.89
CA GLN A 110 -11.87 31.23 11.15
C GLN A 110 -12.06 30.38 9.90
N GLN A 111 -13.31 30.15 9.52
CA GLN A 111 -13.65 29.36 8.34
C GLN A 111 -13.89 30.27 7.12
N PRO A 112 -13.49 29.83 5.91
CA PRO A 112 -12.76 28.60 5.64
C PRO A 112 -11.28 28.70 6.05
N PHE A 113 -10.66 27.56 6.37
CA PHE A 113 -9.24 27.52 6.69
C PHE A 113 -8.46 26.54 5.79
N PRO A 114 -7.25 26.90 5.35
CA PRO A 114 -6.45 26.04 4.50
C PRO A 114 -5.82 24.89 5.32
N VAL A 115 -5.84 23.69 4.75
CA VAL A 115 -4.99 22.57 5.13
C VAL A 115 -4.11 22.27 3.93
N THR A 116 -2.84 22.66 4.01
CA THR A 116 -1.89 22.62 2.90
C THR A 116 -0.69 21.76 3.27
N GLY A 117 0.09 21.38 2.26
CA GLY A 117 1.28 20.59 2.50
C GLY A 117 1.77 19.92 1.24
N TYR A 118 2.59 18.90 1.41
CA TYR A 118 3.02 18.01 0.34
C TYR A 118 2.93 16.56 0.80
N ALA A 119 2.71 15.63 -0.12
CA ALA A 119 2.60 14.20 0.16
C ALA A 119 3.09 13.34 -1.02
N PHE A 120 3.92 12.34 -0.75
CA PHE A 120 4.49 11.44 -1.75
C PHE A 120 4.89 10.08 -1.14
N ASP A 121 5.06 9.06 -1.96
CA ASP A 121 5.53 7.74 -1.52
C ASP A 121 6.90 7.44 -2.14
N ARG A 122 7.94 7.41 -1.30
CA ARG A 122 9.32 7.15 -1.75
C ARG A 122 9.56 5.71 -2.21
N GLY A 123 8.64 4.80 -1.89
CA GLY A 123 8.69 3.43 -2.36
C GLY A 123 8.49 3.30 -3.87
N ILE A 124 7.96 4.33 -4.52
CA ILE A 124 7.65 4.23 -5.94
C ILE A 124 8.94 4.23 -6.77
N SER A 125 9.10 3.19 -7.59
CA SER A 125 10.18 3.03 -8.56
C SER A 125 9.64 3.31 -9.96
N GLY A 126 10.21 4.29 -10.67
CA GLY A 126 9.74 4.65 -12.01
C GLY A 126 10.03 6.11 -12.36
N PRO A 127 9.73 6.54 -13.61
CA PRO A 127 9.96 7.91 -14.07
C PRO A 127 9.21 8.95 -13.22
N ALA A 128 9.54 10.22 -13.42
CA ALA A 128 9.29 11.36 -12.53
C ALA A 128 7.83 11.60 -12.07
N TRP A 129 6.86 10.86 -12.59
CA TRP A 129 5.44 10.96 -12.26
C TRP A 129 4.77 9.57 -12.30
N PRO A 130 3.85 9.25 -11.38
CA PRO A 130 3.39 10.05 -10.23
C PRO A 130 4.36 9.99 -9.03
N THR A 131 4.21 10.91 -8.08
CA THR A 131 4.97 10.98 -6.81
C THR A 131 4.63 9.85 -5.83
N GLY A 132 3.75 8.93 -6.22
CA GLY A 132 3.33 7.78 -5.40
C GLY A 132 2.12 8.06 -4.52
N VAL A 133 1.59 9.28 -4.53
CA VAL A 133 0.35 9.68 -3.85
C VAL A 133 -0.59 10.31 -4.86
N ASP A 134 -1.86 9.94 -4.83
CA ASP A 134 -2.88 10.43 -5.76
C ASP A 134 -4.09 11.07 -5.08
N ALA A 135 -4.26 10.88 -3.76
CA ALA A 135 -5.34 11.50 -3.00
C ALA A 135 -4.94 11.81 -1.55
N VAL A 136 -5.45 12.92 -1.04
CA VAL A 136 -5.35 13.39 0.34
C VAL A 136 -6.76 13.72 0.82
N ARG A 137 -7.14 13.21 1.99
CA ARG A 137 -8.42 13.47 2.64
C ARG A 137 -8.21 14.10 4.00
N VAL A 138 -8.99 15.13 4.29
CA VAL A 138 -8.96 15.83 5.57
C VAL A 138 -10.26 15.57 6.31
N TYR A 139 -10.17 15.07 7.53
CA TYR A 139 -11.32 14.82 8.39
C TYR A 139 -11.25 15.67 9.66
N ALA A 140 -12.42 15.95 10.22
CA ALA A 140 -12.59 16.55 11.53
C ALA A 140 -13.47 15.67 12.42
N THR A 141 -13.03 15.43 13.65
CA THR A 141 -13.83 14.73 14.66
C THR A 141 -14.08 15.67 15.83
N LEU A 142 -15.34 16.01 16.10
CA LEU A 142 -15.71 16.87 17.22
C LEU A 142 -15.44 16.15 18.54
N ARG A 143 -14.61 16.74 19.42
CA ARG A 143 -14.15 16.07 20.65
C ARG A 143 -15.26 15.85 21.67
N SER A 144 -16.27 16.71 21.69
CA SER A 144 -17.42 16.62 22.60
C SER A 144 -18.53 15.72 22.08
N ALA A 145 -18.52 15.31 20.81
CA ALA A 145 -19.55 14.45 20.24
C ALA A 145 -19.44 13.03 20.76
N GLN A 146 -20.60 12.40 21.00
CA GLN A 146 -20.71 10.98 21.36
C GLN A 146 -21.91 10.37 20.58
N PRO A 147 -21.67 9.45 19.62
CA PRO A 147 -20.37 8.97 19.16
C PRO A 147 -19.58 10.06 18.42
N ALA A 148 -18.25 9.94 18.44
CA ALA A 148 -17.35 10.87 17.76
C ALA A 148 -17.16 10.46 16.29
N GLU A 149 -18.11 10.85 15.42
CA GLU A 149 -18.04 10.55 13.99
C GLU A 149 -17.13 11.54 13.22
N PRO A 150 -16.16 11.07 12.42
CA PRO A 150 -15.36 11.94 11.56
C PRO A 150 -16.18 12.52 10.40
N VAL A 151 -16.10 13.83 10.20
CA VAL A 151 -16.68 14.56 9.07
C VAL A 151 -15.58 14.82 8.04
N LEU A 152 -15.83 14.47 6.77
CA LEU A 152 -14.91 14.80 5.67
C LEU A 152 -14.99 16.30 5.36
N LEU A 153 -13.88 17.01 5.52
CA LEU A 153 -13.76 18.44 5.20
C LEU A 153 -13.42 18.70 3.74
N GLY A 154 -12.75 17.73 3.09
CA GLY A 154 -12.40 17.82 1.69
C GLY A 154 -11.37 16.78 1.26
N GLU A 155 -11.21 16.68 -0.05
CA GLU A 155 -10.26 15.80 -0.73
C GLU A 155 -9.49 16.60 -1.78
N ALA A 156 -8.19 16.30 -1.94
CA ALA A 156 -7.33 16.92 -2.95
C ALA A 156 -6.38 15.88 -3.54
N ALA A 157 -5.97 16.09 -4.80
CA ALA A 157 -4.84 15.36 -5.38
C ALA A 157 -3.51 16.03 -4.96
N ALA A 158 -2.47 15.22 -4.75
CA ALA A 158 -1.13 15.70 -4.41
C ALA A 158 -0.32 16.00 -5.69
N THR A 159 -0.72 17.04 -6.42
CA THR A 159 -0.15 17.39 -7.74
C THR A 159 0.33 18.84 -7.85
N LEU A 160 0.10 19.66 -6.83
CA LEU A 160 0.55 21.05 -6.81
C LEU A 160 2.08 21.12 -6.69
N PHE A 161 2.67 22.21 -7.17
CA PHE A 161 4.08 22.45 -6.98
C PHE A 161 4.39 22.83 -5.52
N SER A 162 5.39 22.19 -4.92
CA SER A 162 5.97 22.49 -3.62
C SER A 162 7.48 22.69 -3.78
N SER A 163 7.94 23.93 -3.63
CA SER A 163 9.37 24.26 -3.66
C SER A 163 10.12 23.57 -2.53
N GLU A 164 9.50 23.49 -1.34
CA GLU A 164 10.05 22.80 -0.18
C GLU A 164 10.28 21.31 -0.45
N ALA A 165 9.29 20.62 -1.03
CA ALA A 165 9.46 19.21 -1.38
C ALA A 165 10.56 19.01 -2.45
N ALA A 166 10.65 19.94 -3.40
CA ALA A 166 11.70 19.93 -4.42
C ALA A 166 13.11 20.12 -3.82
N GLU A 167 13.24 21.03 -2.85
CA GLU A 167 14.49 21.34 -2.16
C GLU A 167 14.94 20.21 -1.23
N LEU A 168 14.01 19.67 -0.43
CA LEU A 168 14.33 18.66 0.60
C LEU A 168 14.49 17.25 0.03
N TYR A 169 13.70 16.89 -0.99
CA TYR A 169 13.63 15.51 -1.49
C TYR A 169 13.98 15.36 -2.97
N GLY A 170 14.23 16.48 -3.66
CA GLY A 170 14.61 16.52 -5.06
C GLY A 170 13.43 16.77 -6.01
N SER A 171 13.76 17.20 -7.23
CA SER A 171 12.79 17.64 -8.25
C SER A 171 11.73 16.62 -8.63
N ARG A 172 11.99 15.32 -8.42
CA ARG A 172 11.00 14.24 -8.58
C ARG A 172 9.76 14.47 -7.71
N PHE A 173 9.91 15.03 -6.51
CA PHE A 173 8.81 15.24 -5.58
C PHE A 173 8.29 16.69 -5.60
N ALA A 174 8.75 17.52 -6.54
CA ALA A 174 8.32 18.91 -6.64
C ALA A 174 6.81 19.06 -6.84
N ASN A 175 6.16 18.09 -7.48
CA ASN A 175 4.72 18.14 -7.74
C ASN A 175 3.93 17.20 -6.80
N SER A 176 4.18 17.35 -5.50
CA SER A 176 3.54 16.58 -4.42
C SER A 176 2.68 17.45 -3.51
N GLY A 177 2.58 18.76 -3.79
CA GLY A 177 1.80 19.71 -3.01
C GLY A 177 0.30 19.43 -3.06
N PHE A 178 -0.41 19.77 -1.99
CA PHE A 178 -1.87 19.73 -1.92
C PHE A 178 -2.42 20.92 -1.15
N SER A 179 -3.70 21.22 -1.36
CA SER A 179 -4.43 22.25 -0.62
C SER A 179 -5.90 21.84 -0.51
N VAL A 180 -6.42 21.80 0.71
CA VAL A 180 -7.84 21.60 1.02
C VAL A 180 -8.33 22.83 1.76
N ASN A 181 -9.37 23.48 1.26
CA ASN A 181 -9.99 24.62 1.93
C ASN A 181 -11.15 24.12 2.80
N ALA A 182 -10.87 23.85 4.07
CA ALA A 182 -11.81 23.22 5.00
C ALA A 182 -12.83 24.23 5.57
N ALA A 183 -14.09 23.81 5.67
CA ALA A 183 -15.20 24.61 6.19
C ALA A 183 -16.35 23.72 6.68
N GLY A 184 -17.44 24.35 7.15
CA GLY A 184 -18.68 23.66 7.53
C GLY A 184 -18.68 23.06 8.95
N LEU A 185 -17.73 23.46 9.79
CA LEU A 185 -17.65 23.03 11.18
C LEU A 185 -18.43 24.00 12.10
N ALA A 186 -19.09 23.46 13.12
CA ALA A 186 -19.62 24.29 14.20
C ALA A 186 -18.48 24.81 15.08
N ARG A 187 -18.76 25.75 15.98
CA ARG A 187 -17.76 26.17 16.98
C ARG A 187 -17.44 25.01 17.91
N GLY A 188 -16.16 24.82 18.20
CA GLY A 188 -15.69 23.81 19.15
C GLY A 188 -14.32 23.22 18.85
N ALA A 189 -13.92 22.28 19.71
CA ALA A 189 -12.64 21.59 19.65
C ALA A 189 -12.72 20.36 18.74
N TYR A 190 -11.95 20.35 17.65
CA TYR A 190 -11.88 19.24 16.70
C TYR A 190 -10.49 18.59 16.72
N GLN A 191 -10.48 17.27 16.57
CA GLN A 191 -9.30 16.56 16.09
C GLN A 191 -9.34 16.57 14.57
N ILE A 192 -8.33 17.20 13.96
CA ILE A 192 -8.12 17.18 12.51
C ILE A 192 -7.18 16.03 12.19
N THR A 193 -7.55 15.21 11.21
CA THR A 193 -6.68 14.15 10.67
C THR A 193 -6.52 14.31 9.17
N VAL A 194 -5.32 14.03 8.67
CA VAL A 194 -5.02 14.00 7.24
C VAL A 194 -4.60 12.59 6.86
N HIS A 195 -5.34 12.05 5.89
CA HIS A 195 -5.16 10.71 5.37
C HIS A 195 -4.65 10.79 3.94
N VAL A 196 -3.63 10.02 3.62
CA VAL A 196 -2.99 10.06 2.29
C VAL A 196 -3.08 8.68 1.66
N ARG A 197 -3.45 8.62 0.37
CA ARG A 197 -3.51 7.38 -0.40
C ARG A 197 -2.22 7.16 -1.19
N SER A 198 -1.55 6.04 -0.92
CA SER A 198 -0.42 5.58 -1.74
C SER A 198 -0.93 4.85 -2.97
N THR A 199 -0.36 5.16 -4.14
CA THR A 199 -0.65 4.41 -5.39
C THR A 199 0.02 3.04 -5.42
N LEU A 200 1.00 2.77 -4.54
CA LEU A 200 1.57 1.44 -4.38
C LEU A 200 0.60 0.49 -3.68
N THR A 201 -0.04 0.95 -2.60
CA THR A 201 -0.92 0.11 -1.77
C THR A 201 -2.39 0.22 -2.15
N GLY A 202 -2.79 1.32 -2.80
CA GLY A 202 -4.19 1.62 -3.08
C GLY A 202 -5.00 2.01 -1.84
N ALA A 203 -4.37 2.16 -0.68
CA ALA A 203 -5.02 2.38 0.60
C ALA A 203 -4.68 3.76 1.19
N PHE A 204 -5.62 4.32 1.95
CA PHE A 204 -5.39 5.50 2.77
C PHE A 204 -4.71 5.10 4.08
N ALA A 205 -3.76 5.92 4.52
CA ALA A 205 -3.20 5.87 5.86
C ALA A 205 -3.29 7.25 6.52
N GLU A 206 -3.62 7.29 7.81
CA GLU A 206 -3.49 8.52 8.60
C GLU A 206 -2.02 8.90 8.66
N TYR A 207 -1.72 10.16 8.31
CA TYR A 207 -0.36 10.66 8.29
C TYR A 207 -0.15 11.80 9.31
N PHE A 208 -1.17 12.62 9.53
CA PHE A 208 -1.08 13.77 10.43
C PHE A 208 -2.32 13.86 11.31
N SER A 209 -2.15 14.22 12.57
CA SER A 209 -3.24 14.56 13.48
C SER A 209 -2.89 15.74 14.36
N THR A 210 -3.82 16.68 14.52
CA THR A 210 -3.68 17.81 15.44
C THR A 210 -5.03 18.24 16.02
N MET A 211 -4.98 19.06 17.06
CA MET A 211 -6.15 19.72 17.61
C MET A 211 -6.35 21.08 16.96
N LEU A 212 -7.60 21.44 16.70
CA LEU A 212 -8.00 22.73 16.18
C LEU A 212 -9.26 23.22 16.90
N GLU A 213 -9.22 24.44 17.42
CA GLU A 213 -10.40 25.14 17.93
C GLU A 213 -11.03 25.96 16.80
N VAL A 214 -12.32 25.77 16.55
CA VAL A 214 -13.10 26.52 15.57
C VAL A 214 -13.95 27.58 16.29
N GLN A 215 -13.89 28.83 15.81
CA GLN A 215 -14.66 29.98 16.32
C GLN A 215 -15.74 30.43 15.34
#